data_AF-A0A2G9MIQ4-F1
#
_entry.id   AF-A0A2G9MIQ4-F1
#
_cell.length_a   1.000
_cell.length_b   1.000
_cell.length_c   1.000
_cell.angle_alpha   90.00
_cell.angle_beta   90.00
_cell.angle_gamma   90.00
#
_symmetry.space_group_name_H-M   'P 1'
#
loop_
_entity.id
_entity.type
_entity.pdbx_description
1 polymer ?
#
loop_
_entity_poly.entity_id
_entity_poly.type
_entity_poly.pdbx_seq_one_letter_code
_entity_poly.pdbx_strand_id
1 'polypeptide(L)'
;MVLKKGFFFTIDSLIGASIIITGLLLVNSFYIVESSYTSLDYASHDLINSLSTLRVGEINNAYIEELISTGEITNPENTILEQIGEFWV
;
A
#
# COMPACT_ATOMS: atom_id res chain seq x y z
N MET A 1 47.50 -0.22 47.49
CA MET A 1 47.62 0.35 46.12
C MET A 1 46.83 -0.44 45.07
N VAL A 2 46.77 -1.78 45.15
CA VAL A 2 46.06 -2.66 44.19
C VAL A 2 44.53 -2.51 44.23
N LEU A 3 43.92 -2.40 45.42
CA LEU A 3 42.47 -2.19 45.59
C LEU A 3 41.94 -0.92 44.89
N LYS A 4 42.73 0.17 44.88
CA LYS A 4 42.37 1.39 44.15
C LYS A 4 42.36 1.16 42.64
N LYS A 5 43.30 0.38 42.11
CA LYS A 5 43.37 0.03 40.68
C LYS A 5 42.22 -0.88 40.25
N GLY A 6 41.85 -1.85 41.09
CA GLY A 6 40.68 -2.70 40.86
C GLY A 6 39.37 -1.91 40.85
N PHE A 7 39.25 -0.90 41.72
CA PHE A 7 38.09 -0.01 41.73
C PHE A 7 37.95 0.78 40.43
N PHE A 8 39.02 1.40 39.93
CA PHE A 8 38.99 2.11 38.64
C PHE A 8 38.66 1.17 37.48
N PHE A 9 39.26 -0.02 37.43
CA PHE A 9 38.93 -1.03 36.41
C PHE A 9 37.44 -1.44 36.43
N THR A 10 36.85 -1.61 37.61
CA THR A 10 35.43 -1.96 37.73
C THR A 10 34.52 -0.80 37.32
N ILE A 11 34.88 0.44 37.65
CA ILE A 11 34.12 1.62 37.22
C ILE A 11 34.20 1.79 35.70
N ASP A 12 35.38 1.63 35.11
CA ASP A 12 35.58 1.76 33.67
C ASP A 12 34.82 0.67 32.90
N SER A 13 34.83 -0.57 33.40
CA SER A 13 34.06 -1.66 32.79
C SER A 13 32.55 -1.50 32.97
N LEU A 14 32.09 -0.93 34.09
CA LEU A 14 30.68 -0.60 34.30
C LEU A 14 30.20 0.49 33.33
N ILE A 15 31.02 1.53 33.12
CA ILE A 15 30.74 2.59 32.14
C ILE A 15 30.77 2.03 30.72
N GLY A 16 31.73 1.17 30.38
CA GLY A 16 31.79 0.53 29.07
C GLY A 16 30.56 -0.36 28.81
N ALA A 17 30.14 -1.15 29.81
CA ALA A 17 28.95 -1.99 29.71
C ALA A 17 27.68 -1.17 29.54
N SER A 18 27.53 -0.05 30.25
CA SER A 18 26.35 0.81 30.13
C SER A 18 26.25 1.43 28.74
N ILE A 19 27.36 1.89 28.16
CA ILE A 19 27.40 2.40 26.78
C ILE A 19 26.93 1.34 25.78
N ILE A 20 27.43 0.10 25.90
CA ILE A 20 27.05 -1.00 25.00
C ILE A 20 25.56 -1.33 25.14
N ILE A 21 25.06 -1.46 26.36
CA ILE A 21 23.65 -1.79 26.63
C ILE A 21 22.74 -0.68 26.10
N THR A 22 23.05 0.58 26.39
CA THR A 22 22.27 1.72 25.87
C THR A 22 22.31 1.75 24.35
N GLY A 23 23.46 1.51 23.72
CA GLY A 23 23.56 1.43 22.26
C GLY A 23 22.65 0.36 21.66
N LEU A 24 22.61 -0.84 22.25
CA LEU A 24 21.73 -1.92 21.80
C LEU A 24 20.24 -1.58 21.95
N LEU A 25 19.86 -0.95 23.07
CA LEU A 25 18.49 -0.51 23.30
C LEU A 25 18.06 0.58 22.30
N LEU A 26 18.97 1.52 21.97
CA LEU A 26 18.70 2.54 20.96
C LEU A 26 18.55 1.93 19.57
N VAL A 27 19.44 1.01 19.17
CA VAL A 27 19.34 0.32 17.87
C VAL A 27 18.01 -0.45 17.75
N ASN A 28 17.57 -1.11 18.83
CA ASN A 28 16.29 -1.79 18.85
C ASN A 28 15.09 -0.81 18.79
N SER A 29 15.17 0.31 19.51
CA SER A 29 14.12 1.33 19.52
C SER A 29 14.01 2.11 18.20
N PHE A 30 15.13 2.30 17.51
CA PHE A 30 15.20 2.95 16.20
C PHE A 30 15.17 1.95 15.05
N TYR A 31 14.76 0.70 15.30
CA TYR A 31 14.39 -0.19 14.21
C TYR A 31 13.13 0.36 13.55
N ILE A 32 13.34 1.30 12.63
CA ILE A 32 12.31 1.86 11.77
C ILE A 32 11.86 0.68 10.92
N VAL A 33 10.75 0.07 11.33
CA VAL A 33 9.93 -0.70 10.40
C VAL A 33 9.51 0.32 9.37
N GLU A 34 10.22 0.37 8.25
CA GLU A 34 9.75 1.07 7.06
C GLU A 34 8.37 0.48 6.80
N SER A 35 7.32 1.25 7.07
CA SER A 35 5.98 0.82 6.70
C SER A 35 6.04 0.66 5.19
N SER A 36 5.95 -0.57 4.71
CA SER A 36 5.83 -0.84 3.30
C SER A 36 4.57 -0.14 2.82
N TYR A 37 4.71 1.11 2.36
CA TYR A 37 3.72 1.82 1.59
C TYR A 37 3.76 1.25 0.17
N THR A 38 3.50 -0.05 0.04
CA THR A 38 3.38 -0.67 -1.28
C THR A 38 2.42 -1.84 -1.21
N SER A 39 1.18 -1.52 -0.92
CA SER A 39 0.07 -2.12 -1.65
C SER A 39 -0.77 -0.97 -2.20
N LEU A 40 -0.17 -0.18 -3.10
CA LEU A 40 -0.98 0.51 -4.10
C LEU A 40 -1.74 -0.62 -4.80
N ASP A 41 -3.04 -0.63 -4.59
CA ASP A 41 -3.95 -1.68 -4.95
C ASP A 41 -4.00 -1.81 -6.48
N TYR A 42 -3.02 -2.55 -7.03
CA TYR A 42 -2.88 -2.78 -8.46
C TYR A 42 -4.17 -3.35 -9.03
N ALA A 43 -4.87 -4.21 -8.28
CA ALA A 43 -6.15 -4.75 -8.70
C ALA A 43 -7.21 -3.65 -8.84
N SER A 44 -7.38 -2.77 -7.85
CA SER A 44 -8.32 -1.65 -7.99
C SER A 44 -7.92 -0.70 -9.12
N HIS A 45 -6.64 -0.41 -9.30
CA HIS A 45 -6.18 0.46 -10.38
C HIS A 45 -6.43 -0.16 -11.75
N ASP A 46 -6.12 -1.44 -11.92
CA ASP A 46 -6.32 -2.17 -13.17
C ASP A 46 -7.80 -2.35 -13.48
N LEU A 47 -8.64 -2.57 -12.47
CA LEU A 47 -10.10 -2.63 -12.62
C LEU A 47 -10.65 -1.28 -13.10
N ILE A 48 -10.30 -0.18 -12.45
CA ILE A 48 -10.76 1.15 -12.86
C ILE A 48 -10.25 1.50 -14.26
N ASN A 49 -9.00 1.17 -14.58
CA ASN A 49 -8.45 1.37 -15.92
C ASN A 49 -9.20 0.52 -16.96
N SER A 50 -9.52 -0.73 -16.67
CA SER A 50 -10.29 -1.59 -17.59
C SER A 50 -11.69 -1.03 -17.82
N LEU A 51 -12.38 -0.59 -16.76
CA LEU A 51 -13.74 -0.05 -16.87
C LEU A 51 -13.78 1.32 -17.58
N SER A 52 -12.73 2.12 -17.46
CA SER A 52 -12.62 3.44 -18.09
C SER A 52 -12.05 3.42 -19.52
N THR A 53 -11.64 2.26 -20.02
CA THR A 53 -11.09 2.11 -21.38
C THR A 53 -11.98 1.27 -22.29
N LEU A 54 -12.60 0.21 -21.75
CA LEU A 54 -13.45 -0.68 -22.53
C LEU A 54 -14.80 -0.03 -22.81
N ARG A 55 -15.19 0.03 -24.08
CA ARG A 55 -16.47 0.61 -24.53
C ARG A 55 -17.59 -0.42 -24.47
N VAL A 56 -18.80 0.05 -24.22
CA VAL A 56 -20.00 -0.80 -24.15
C VAL A 56 -20.21 -1.56 -25.47
N GLY A 57 -20.03 -0.90 -26.61
CA GLY A 57 -20.16 -1.49 -27.94
C GLY A 57 -19.11 -2.55 -28.30
N GLU A 58 -18.02 -2.65 -27.53
CA GLU A 58 -16.98 -3.68 -27.74
C GLU A 58 -17.32 -4.99 -27.02
N ILE A 59 -18.33 -4.99 -26.15
CA ILE A 59 -18.74 -6.15 -25.36
C ILE A 59 -19.64 -7.05 -26.22
N ASN A 60 -19.13 -8.22 -26.59
CA ASN A 60 -19.93 -9.26 -27.21
C ASN A 60 -20.81 -9.97 -26.17
N ASN A 61 -21.98 -9.40 -25.88
CA ASN A 61 -22.95 -9.95 -24.94
C ASN A 61 -24.39 -9.66 -25.39
N ALA A 62 -25.20 -10.71 -25.52
CA ALA A 62 -26.58 -10.61 -26.00
C ALA A 62 -27.48 -9.69 -25.16
N TYR A 63 -27.23 -9.57 -23.85
CA TYR A 63 -27.98 -8.66 -22.98
C TYR A 63 -27.63 -7.19 -23.24
N ILE A 64 -26.36 -6.89 -23.50
CA ILE A 64 -25.92 -5.54 -23.87
C ILE A 64 -26.48 -5.16 -25.25
N GLU A 65 -26.47 -6.08 -26.21
CA GLU A 65 -27.09 -5.88 -27.51
C GLU A 65 -28.59 -5.60 -27.40
N GLU A 66 -29.30 -6.33 -26.51
CA GLU A 66 -30.71 -6.07 -26.22
C GLU A 66 -30.90 -4.65 -25.67
N LEU A 67 -30.12 -4.25 -24.66
CA LEU A 67 -30.21 -2.91 -24.05
C LEU A 67 -29.92 -1.78 -25.04
N ILE A 68 -29.00 -1.98 -25.98
CA ILE A 68 -28.76 -1.04 -27.08
C ILE A 68 -29.97 -1.00 -28.03
N SER A 69 -30.52 -2.16 -28.37
CA SER A 69 -31.66 -2.26 -29.29
C SER A 69 -32.97 -1.69 -28.73
N THR A 70 -33.18 -1.78 -27.41
CA THR A 70 -34.34 -1.20 -26.72
C THR A 70 -34.18 0.30 -26.46
N GLY A 71 -32.99 0.86 -26.71
CA GLY A 71 -32.68 2.28 -26.50
C GLY A 71 -32.39 2.64 -25.04
N GLU A 72 -32.23 1.65 -24.15
CA GLU A 72 -31.82 1.86 -22.76
C GLU A 72 -30.35 2.30 -22.69
N ILE A 73 -29.52 1.78 -23.60
CA ILE A 73 -28.15 2.28 -23.85
C ILE A 73 -28.19 3.16 -25.09
N THR A 74 -28.06 4.47 -24.90
CA THR A 74 -28.17 5.45 -25.99
C THR A 74 -26.86 5.70 -26.71
N ASN A 75 -25.72 5.51 -26.04
CA ASN A 75 -24.39 5.74 -26.60
C ASN A 75 -23.45 4.54 -26.37
N PRO A 76 -23.33 3.62 -27.35
CA PRO A 76 -22.43 2.48 -27.27
C PRO A 76 -20.94 2.83 -27.21
N GLU A 77 -20.56 4.07 -27.56
CA GLU A 77 -19.18 4.55 -27.49
C GLU A 77 -18.76 4.95 -26.07
N ASN A 78 -19.70 5.02 -25.13
CA ASN A 78 -19.40 5.21 -23.73
C ASN A 78 -18.54 4.05 -23.21
N THR A 79 -17.64 4.36 -22.29
CA THR A 79 -16.92 3.38 -21.50
C THR A 79 -17.89 2.68 -20.54
N ILE A 80 -17.53 1.49 -20.06
CA ILE A 80 -18.33 0.81 -19.03
C ILE A 80 -18.51 1.71 -17.81
N LEU A 81 -17.47 2.43 -17.39
CA LEU A 81 -17.52 3.31 -16.24
C LEU A 81 -18.53 4.45 -16.42
N GLU A 82 -18.57 5.05 -17.60
CA GLU A 82 -19.56 6.09 -17.94
C GLU A 82 -20.97 5.50 -17.96
N GLN A 83 -21.16 4.30 -18.54
CA GLN A 83 -22.46 3.65 -18.59
C GLN A 83 -23.01 3.29 -17.20
N ILE A 84 -22.14 2.86 -16.28
CA ILE A 84 -22.50 2.63 -14.87
C ILE A 84 -22.99 3.95 -14.24
N GLY A 85 -22.33 5.06 -14.56
CA GLY A 85 -22.75 6.39 -14.10
C GLY A 85 -24.12 6.80 -14.65
N GLU A 86 -24.40 6.54 -15.92
CA GLU A 86 -25.71 6.83 -16.54
C GLU A 86 -26.85 6.03 -15.89
N PHE A 87 -26.62 4.78 -15.52
CA PHE A 87 -27.64 3.93 -14.88
C PHE A 87 -27.87 4.21 -13.39
N TRP A 88 -26.97 4.95 -12.73
CA TRP A 88 -27.09 5.27 -11.31
C TRP A 88 -27.98 6.48 -11.02
N VAL A 89 -28.13 7.38 -11.98
CA VAL A 89 -28.95 8.61 -11.87
C VAL A 89 -30.43 8.30 -12.03
#